data_AF-A0A432QC39-F1
#
_entry.id   AF-A0A432QC39-F1
#
_cell.length_a   1.000
_cell.length_b   1.000
_cell.length_c   1.000
_cell.angle_alpha   90.00
_cell.angle_beta   90.00
_cell.angle_gamma   90.00
#
_symmetry.space_group_name_H-M   'P 1'
#
loop_
_entity.id
_entity.type
_entity.pdbx_description
1 polymer ?
#
loop_
_entity_poly.entity_id
_entity_poly.type
_entity_poly.pdbx_seq_one_letter_code
_entity_poly.pdbx_strand_id
1 'polypeptide(L)'
;MVTANLPPFARPGSHIDVQVSTMGDADSLSGGTLLMTPLKGPDGRTYAVAQGPLAVGSIAFGGKAAKVQKNFPTAGRIANGAIVERAVGWKLPPSGDLLYELKEPDFTTAARMTEAINNRFGPNTAHSPDSGTVKVLMPLNYKGDVVAFVADLENLDVQADSPARIVVNERTGTIVMGQDVRIATVAISHGNLNLVISEGLDVSQPNPLAAGQTVAAPTTKIEVTEDEGNLVVLHMGVSIGEIAKALNAIGATPRDLIAIFQAIKAAGALHAELRVI
;
A
#
# COMPACT_ATOMS: atom_id res chain seq x y z
N MET A 1 16.19 16.29 21.57
CA MET A 1 16.45 14.94 21.04
C MET A 1 16.84 15.07 19.56
N VAL A 2 17.79 14.26 19.10
CA VAL A 2 18.27 14.25 17.72
C VAL A 2 18.24 12.82 17.21
N THR A 3 17.59 12.60 16.06
CA THR A 3 17.36 11.26 15.50
C THR A 3 17.59 11.28 13.99
N ALA A 4 18.12 10.20 13.43
CA ALA A 4 18.29 10.03 11.98
C ALA A 4 18.06 8.57 11.59
N ASN A 5 17.68 8.36 10.33
CA ASN A 5 17.62 7.03 9.73
C ASN A 5 18.89 6.81 8.91
N LEU A 6 19.68 5.80 9.30
CA LEU A 6 20.87 5.40 8.55
C LEU A 6 20.46 4.48 7.40
N PRO A 7 20.64 4.87 6.13
CA PRO A 7 20.26 4.02 5.02
C PRO A 7 21.16 2.78 4.93
N PRO A 8 20.67 1.68 4.33
CA PRO A 8 21.49 0.51 4.08
C PRO A 8 22.68 0.89 3.19
N PHE A 9 23.83 0.27 3.43
CA PHE A 9 25.09 0.51 2.70
C PHE A 9 25.65 1.95 2.75
N ALA A 10 25.18 2.78 3.70
CA ALA A 10 25.77 4.10 3.94
C ALA A 10 27.28 3.99 4.21
N ARG A 11 28.07 4.78 3.47
CA ARG A 11 29.54 4.79 3.60
C ARG A 11 30.00 5.94 4.49
N PRO A 12 31.16 5.82 5.15
CA PRO A 12 31.77 6.95 5.85
C PRO A 12 31.90 8.14 4.90
N GLY A 13 31.52 9.34 5.36
CA GLY A 13 31.47 10.56 4.57
C GLY A 13 30.14 10.81 3.83
N SER A 14 29.21 9.85 3.80
CA SER A 14 27.86 10.10 3.27
C SER A 14 27.08 11.03 4.19
N HIS A 15 26.24 11.87 3.60
CA HIS A 15 25.34 12.75 4.33
C HIS A 15 23.96 12.10 4.51
N ILE A 16 23.33 12.31 5.67
CA ILE A 16 21.97 11.86 5.98
C ILE A 16 21.15 12.97 6.63
N ASP A 17 19.83 12.87 6.44
CA ASP A 17 18.86 13.77 7.06
C ASP A 17 18.74 13.52 8.57
N VAL A 18 18.55 14.60 9.32
CA VAL A 18 18.42 14.56 10.77
C VAL A 18 17.16 15.28 11.21
N GLN A 19 16.40 14.65 12.09
CA GLN A 19 15.28 15.26 12.79
C GLN A 19 15.73 15.70 14.18
N VAL A 20 15.37 16.93 14.55
CA VAL A 20 15.69 17.54 15.83
C VAL A 20 14.39 17.96 16.50
N SER A 21 14.26 17.64 17.78
CA SER A 21 13.15 18.10 18.62
C SER A 21 13.68 18.64 19.93
N THR A 22 12.97 19.59 20.53
CA THR A 22 13.27 20.04 21.89
C THR A 22 12.91 18.93 22.87
N MET A 23 13.68 18.80 23.95
CA MET A 23 13.39 17.87 25.06
C MET A 23 13.02 18.61 26.35
N GLY A 24 13.04 19.94 26.32
CA GLY A 24 12.71 20.82 27.44
C GLY A 24 11.94 22.04 26.96
N ASP A 25 11.93 23.10 27.78
CA ASP A 25 11.00 24.23 27.67
C ASP A 25 11.40 25.29 26.62
N ALA A 26 11.78 24.87 25.42
CA ALA A 26 12.04 25.81 24.33
C ALA A 26 10.75 26.13 23.57
N ASP A 27 10.44 27.42 23.44
CA ASP A 27 9.25 27.91 22.72
C ASP A 27 9.34 27.70 21.19
N SER A 28 10.54 27.73 20.63
CA SER A 28 10.80 27.53 19.20
C SER A 28 12.26 27.16 18.92
N LEU A 29 12.47 26.34 17.89
CA LEU A 29 13.78 26.01 17.31
C LEU A 29 14.14 26.92 16.12
N SER A 30 13.26 27.87 15.75
CA SER A 30 13.42 28.71 14.57
C SER A 30 14.68 29.58 14.68
N GLY A 31 15.52 29.55 13.65
CA GLY A 31 16.80 30.27 13.63
C GLY A 31 17.89 29.63 14.49
N GLY A 32 17.62 28.49 15.13
CA GLY A 32 18.60 27.74 15.91
C GLY A 32 19.61 27.00 15.02
N THR A 33 20.76 26.67 15.60
CA THR A 33 21.78 25.81 14.98
C THR A 33 22.03 24.62 15.91
N LEU A 34 22.01 23.41 15.35
CA LEU A 34 22.41 22.20 16.04
C LEU A 34 23.93 22.18 16.15
N LEU A 35 24.42 22.20 17.39
CA LEU A 35 25.82 21.93 17.68
C LEU A 35 26.16 20.47 17.40
N MET A 36 27.43 20.21 17.09
CA MET A 36 27.96 18.89 16.79
C MET A 36 27.48 17.85 17.80
N THR A 37 26.60 16.96 17.35
CA THR A 37 25.91 15.97 18.19
C THR A 37 26.14 14.57 17.61
N PRO A 38 26.79 13.65 18.36
CA PRO A 38 26.98 12.29 17.92
C PRO A 38 25.68 11.49 17.98
N LEU A 39 25.33 10.81 16.89
CA LEU A 39 24.21 9.89 16.77
C LEU A 39 24.67 8.47 17.07
N LYS A 40 24.12 7.89 18.14
CA LYS A 40 24.49 6.56 18.63
C LYS A 40 23.44 5.53 18.27
N GLY A 41 23.89 4.34 17.91
CA GLY A 41 23.03 3.17 17.77
C GLY A 41 22.66 2.57 19.13
N PRO A 42 21.75 1.57 19.15
CA PRO A 42 21.36 0.84 20.36
C PRO A 42 22.54 0.12 21.05
N ASP A 43 23.60 -0.16 20.31
CA ASP A 43 24.87 -0.73 20.77
C ASP A 43 25.79 0.30 21.49
N GLY A 44 25.35 1.55 21.61
CA GLY A 44 26.09 2.65 22.22
C GLY A 44 27.19 3.24 21.35
N ARG A 45 27.35 2.77 20.11
CA ARG A 45 28.38 3.21 19.17
C ARG A 45 27.92 4.40 18.34
N THR A 46 28.80 5.36 18.08
CA THR A 46 28.51 6.48 17.18
C THR A 46 28.55 6.02 15.72
N TYR A 47 27.46 6.24 14.98
CA TYR A 47 27.36 5.93 13.55
C TYR A 47 27.45 7.18 12.66
N ALA A 48 26.95 8.32 13.15
CA ALA A 48 26.97 9.58 12.42
C ALA A 48 27.14 10.76 13.38
N VAL A 49 27.54 11.92 12.86
CA VAL A 49 27.67 13.17 13.60
C VAL A 49 26.81 14.23 12.92
N ALA A 50 25.85 14.78 13.64
CA ALA A 50 24.91 15.79 13.15
C ALA A 50 25.34 17.20 13.56
N GLN A 51 25.27 18.15 12.63
CA GLN A 51 25.45 19.58 12.90
C GLN A 51 24.78 20.44 11.82
N GLY A 52 24.47 21.69 12.16
CA GLY A 52 24.06 22.69 11.16
C GLY A 52 22.78 23.46 11.51
N PRO A 53 22.38 24.40 10.64
CA PRO A 53 21.21 25.25 10.87
C PRO A 53 19.92 24.43 10.82
N LEU A 54 18.99 24.72 11.73
CA LEU A 54 17.70 24.05 11.82
C LEU A 54 16.70 24.68 10.86
N ALA A 55 16.11 23.88 9.98
CA ALA A 55 14.93 24.27 9.23
C ALA A 55 13.68 23.85 10.01
N VAL A 56 12.94 24.84 10.52
CA VAL A 56 11.66 24.63 11.22
C VAL A 56 10.53 25.03 10.29
N GLY A 57 9.56 24.14 10.12
CA GLY A 57 8.42 24.39 9.25
C GLY A 57 7.38 25.32 9.90
N SER A 58 7.73 26.41 10.58
CA SER A 58 6.76 27.24 11.31
C SER A 58 6.42 28.55 10.62
N ILE A 59 5.14 28.73 10.29
CA ILE A 59 4.51 30.04 10.14
C ILE A 59 3.63 30.21 11.39
N ALA A 60 4.08 31.03 12.34
CA ALA A 60 3.28 31.39 13.51
C ALA A 60 2.88 32.86 13.37
N PHE A 61 1.63 33.12 12.97
CA PHE A 61 1.01 34.44 13.06
C PHE A 61 -0.19 34.37 14.01
N GLY A 62 -0.27 35.29 14.98
CA GLY A 62 -1.40 35.40 15.89
C GLY A 62 -1.32 36.69 16.72
N GLY A 63 -2.39 37.50 16.67
CA GLY A 63 -2.58 38.65 17.56
C GLY A 63 -3.09 38.24 18.94
N LYS A 64 -3.19 39.22 19.87
CA LYS A 64 -3.51 39.04 21.31
C LYS A 64 -4.77 38.22 21.66
N ALA A 65 -5.63 37.84 20.70
CA ALA A 65 -6.91 37.14 20.95
C ALA A 65 -7.05 35.76 20.29
N ALA A 66 -6.14 35.33 19.40
CA ALA A 66 -6.22 33.99 18.80
C ALA A 66 -4.85 33.50 18.32
N LYS A 67 -4.37 32.40 18.91
CA LYS A 67 -3.21 31.64 18.41
C LYS A 67 -3.70 30.57 17.45
N VAL A 68 -3.50 30.74 16.14
CA VAL A 68 -3.64 29.65 15.17
C VAL A 68 -2.25 29.08 14.93
N GLN A 69 -1.93 27.97 15.61
CA GLN A 69 -0.66 27.28 15.44
C GLN A 69 -0.83 26.15 14.42
N LYS A 70 -0.46 26.38 13.16
CA LYS A 70 -0.58 25.36 12.09
C LYS A 70 0.59 24.35 12.10
N ASN A 71 1.70 24.68 12.76
CA ASN A 71 2.95 23.89 12.72
C ASN A 71 3.59 23.75 14.12
N PHE A 72 4.50 22.78 14.27
CA PHE A 72 5.24 22.53 15.52
C PHE A 72 6.59 23.29 15.52
N PRO A 73 6.71 24.45 16.21
CA PRO A 73 7.95 25.24 16.22
C PRO A 73 9.08 24.58 17.01
N THR A 74 8.77 23.55 17.80
CA THR A 74 9.70 22.78 18.64
C THR A 74 10.32 21.57 17.93
N ALA A 75 10.03 21.40 16.63
CA ALA A 75 10.60 20.35 15.79
C ALA A 75 11.19 20.94 14.51
N GLY A 76 12.43 20.57 14.20
CA GLY A 76 13.15 21.01 13.01
C GLY A 76 13.83 19.83 12.31
N ARG A 77 14.16 20.02 11.03
CA ARG A 77 14.94 19.06 10.23
C ARG A 77 16.20 19.74 9.71
N ILE A 78 17.27 18.97 9.58
CA ILE A 78 18.48 19.37 8.87
C ILE A 78 18.66 18.37 7.72
N ALA A 79 18.41 18.82 6.49
CA ALA A 79 18.63 17.99 5.31
C ALA A 79 20.14 17.79 5.13
N ASN A 80 20.58 16.54 4.92
CA ASN A 80 22.00 16.18 4.78
C ASN A 80 22.89 16.69 5.94
N GLY A 81 22.31 16.88 7.13
CA GLY A 81 22.96 17.53 8.27
C GLY A 81 23.85 16.61 9.12
N ALA A 82 23.79 15.30 8.92
CA ALA A 82 24.68 14.35 9.57
C ALA A 82 25.65 13.71 8.60
N ILE A 83 26.90 13.56 9.02
CA ILE A 83 27.94 12.84 8.29
C ILE A 83 28.08 11.47 8.93
N VAL A 84 28.01 10.42 8.12
CA VAL A 84 28.23 9.04 8.57
C VAL A 84 29.72 8.86 8.87
N GLU A 85 30.05 8.47 10.09
CA GLU A 85 31.42 8.20 10.55
C GLU A 85 31.73 6.70 10.48
N ARG A 86 30.71 5.87 10.63
CA ARG A 86 30.85 4.41 10.69
C ARG A 86 29.77 3.74 9.84
N ALA A 87 30.23 2.94 8.88
CA ALA A 87 29.35 2.04 8.15
C ALA A 87 28.83 0.94 9.07
N VAL A 88 27.59 0.51 8.83
CA VAL A 88 27.10 -0.76 9.35
C VAL A 88 27.87 -1.87 8.63
N GLY A 89 28.47 -2.80 9.39
CA GLY A 89 29.38 -3.83 8.89
C GLY A 89 28.70 -4.94 8.08
N TRP A 90 27.72 -4.62 7.26
CA TRP A 90 27.10 -5.58 6.36
C TRP A 90 27.90 -5.64 5.05
N LYS A 91 28.52 -6.79 4.80
CA LYS A 91 29.12 -7.12 3.50
C LYS A 91 28.23 -8.16 2.85
N LEU A 92 27.97 -7.98 1.55
CA LEU A 92 27.33 -9.02 0.76
C LEU A 92 28.19 -10.29 0.85
N PRO A 93 27.61 -11.46 1.18
CA PRO A 93 28.36 -12.69 1.30
C PRO A 93 29.03 -13.02 -0.05
N PRO A 94 30.27 -13.55 -0.06
CA PRO A 94 30.94 -13.95 -1.31
C PRO A 94 30.20 -15.02 -2.10
N SER A 95 29.31 -15.79 -1.43
CA SER A 95 28.42 -16.75 -2.08
C SER A 95 27.36 -16.07 -2.96
N GLY A 96 27.06 -14.78 -2.71
CA GLY A 96 26.03 -14.04 -3.42
C GLY A 96 24.61 -14.53 -3.13
N ASP A 97 24.42 -15.36 -2.10
CA ASP A 97 23.10 -15.85 -1.72
C ASP A 97 22.28 -14.70 -1.11
N LEU A 98 21.11 -14.47 -1.67
CA LEU A 98 20.19 -13.41 -1.26
C LEU A 98 18.95 -14.03 -0.65
N LEU A 99 18.46 -13.40 0.41
CA LEU A 99 17.20 -13.74 1.04
C LEU A 99 16.27 -12.54 0.91
N TYR A 100 15.19 -12.72 0.15
CA TYR A 100 14.16 -11.71 -0.03
C TYR A 100 13.00 -12.00 0.91
N GLU A 101 12.52 -10.95 1.57
CA GLU A 101 11.32 -11.00 2.41
C GLU A 101 10.22 -10.19 1.74
N LEU A 102 9.08 -10.83 1.48
CA LEU A 102 7.90 -10.20 0.93
C LEU A 102 7.26 -9.32 2.00
N LYS A 103 6.88 -8.09 1.61
CA LYS A 103 6.19 -7.14 2.50
C LYS A 103 4.84 -7.68 3.00
N GLU A 104 4.12 -8.36 2.11
CA GLU A 104 2.89 -9.08 2.40
C GLU A 104 3.14 -10.56 2.07
N PRO A 105 3.26 -11.44 3.07
CA PRO A 105 3.48 -12.87 2.83
C PRO A 105 2.31 -13.50 2.08
N ASP A 106 2.60 -14.14 0.95
CA ASP A 106 1.62 -14.81 0.10
C ASP A 106 2.26 -15.93 -0.72
N PHE A 107 1.67 -17.13 -0.66
CA PHE A 107 2.18 -18.33 -1.31
C PHE A 107 2.18 -18.20 -2.84
N THR A 108 1.14 -17.61 -3.41
CA THR A 108 1.00 -17.46 -4.87
C THR A 108 2.08 -16.52 -5.42
N THR A 109 2.28 -15.38 -4.75
CA THR A 109 3.29 -14.37 -5.08
C THR A 109 4.70 -14.95 -4.95
N ALA A 110 4.98 -15.64 -3.85
CA ALA A 110 6.29 -16.24 -3.63
C ALA A 110 6.60 -17.35 -4.66
N ALA A 111 5.60 -18.14 -5.04
CA ALA A 111 5.72 -19.14 -6.10
C ALA A 111 5.96 -18.49 -7.48
N ARG A 112 5.18 -17.48 -7.86
CA ARG A 112 5.35 -16.73 -9.11
C ARG A 112 6.70 -16.03 -9.18
N MET A 113 7.17 -15.46 -8.07
CA MET A 113 8.49 -14.85 -7.97
C MET A 113 9.59 -15.88 -8.19
N THR A 114 9.49 -17.04 -7.53
CA THR A 114 10.44 -18.15 -7.71
C THR A 114 10.48 -18.63 -9.16
N GLU A 115 9.32 -18.78 -9.80
CA GLU A 115 9.21 -19.18 -11.21
C GLU A 115 9.83 -18.14 -12.14
N ALA A 116 9.51 -16.85 -11.97
CA ALA A 116 10.06 -15.78 -12.78
C ALA A 116 11.59 -15.71 -12.70
N ILE A 117 12.15 -15.84 -11.50
CA ILE A 117 13.60 -15.85 -11.28
C ILE A 117 14.24 -17.07 -11.96
N ASN A 118 13.68 -18.26 -11.75
CA ASN A 118 14.19 -19.49 -12.37
C ASN A 118 14.10 -19.46 -13.90
N ASN A 119 13.06 -18.86 -14.47
CA ASN A 119 12.90 -18.70 -15.92
C ASN A 119 13.97 -17.77 -16.53
N ARG A 120 14.38 -16.72 -15.79
CA ARG A 120 15.40 -15.78 -16.26
C ARG A 120 16.82 -16.29 -16.10
N PHE A 121 17.13 -16.89 -14.96
CA PHE A 121 18.50 -17.18 -14.54
C PHE A 121 18.88 -18.67 -14.56
N GLY A 122 17.89 -19.56 -14.76
CA GLY A 122 18.07 -21.01 -14.84
C GLY A 122 17.37 -21.77 -13.71
N PRO A 123 17.20 -23.10 -13.87
CA PRO A 123 16.56 -23.92 -12.85
C PRO A 123 17.39 -23.97 -11.57
N ASN A 124 16.72 -23.99 -10.41
CA ASN A 124 17.31 -24.01 -9.06
C ASN A 124 18.05 -22.72 -8.66
N THR A 125 17.82 -21.59 -9.33
CA THR A 125 18.33 -20.28 -8.89
C THR A 125 17.54 -19.75 -7.70
N ALA A 126 16.21 -19.88 -7.70
CA ALA A 126 15.34 -19.43 -6.61
C ALA A 126 14.56 -20.59 -5.98
N HIS A 127 14.33 -20.48 -4.68
CA HIS A 127 13.47 -21.37 -3.90
C HIS A 127 12.81 -20.62 -2.74
N SER A 128 11.50 -20.84 -2.56
CA SER A 128 10.71 -20.27 -1.47
C SER A 128 10.48 -21.33 -0.38
N PRO A 129 11.15 -21.25 0.79
CA PRO A 129 10.88 -22.17 1.90
C PRO A 129 9.52 -21.94 2.58
N ASP A 130 8.97 -20.73 2.48
CA ASP A 130 7.69 -20.33 3.08
C ASP A 130 6.97 -19.26 2.22
N SER A 131 5.84 -18.72 2.69
CA SER A 131 5.02 -17.73 1.98
C SER A 131 5.60 -16.31 1.95
N GLY A 132 6.57 -16.01 2.81
CA GLY A 132 7.13 -14.67 2.97
C GLY A 132 8.58 -14.56 2.49
N THR A 133 9.26 -15.67 2.25
CA THR A 133 10.69 -15.69 2.05
C THR A 133 11.06 -16.35 0.73
N VAL A 134 11.84 -15.65 -0.10
CA VAL A 134 12.39 -16.19 -1.36
C VAL A 134 13.91 -16.19 -1.27
N LYS A 135 14.51 -17.38 -1.26
CA LYS A 135 15.96 -17.56 -1.29
C LYS A 135 16.43 -17.62 -2.74
N VAL A 136 17.39 -16.77 -3.09
CA VAL A 136 17.98 -16.68 -4.42
C VAL A 136 19.46 -16.98 -4.34
N LEU A 137 19.90 -18.03 -5.04
CA LEU A 137 21.28 -18.45 -5.18
C LEU A 137 21.89 -17.76 -6.40
N MET A 138 23.08 -17.22 -6.25
CA MET A 138 23.75 -16.54 -7.38
C MET A 138 24.23 -17.56 -8.43
N PRO A 139 23.83 -17.42 -9.69
CA PRO A 139 24.35 -18.25 -10.78
C PRO A 139 25.85 -18.06 -11.01
N LEU A 140 26.54 -19.08 -11.53
CA LEU A 140 27.99 -19.08 -11.73
C LEU A 140 28.50 -17.98 -12.68
N ASN A 141 27.67 -17.55 -13.63
CA ASN A 141 27.99 -16.48 -14.59
C ASN A 141 28.06 -15.08 -13.96
N TYR A 142 27.53 -14.88 -12.75
CA TYR A 142 27.58 -13.61 -12.02
C TYR A 142 28.63 -13.61 -10.90
N LYS A 143 29.48 -14.65 -10.81
CA LYS A 143 30.46 -14.80 -9.73
C LYS A 143 31.46 -13.63 -9.74
N GLY A 144 31.40 -12.82 -8.69
CA GLY A 144 32.26 -11.63 -8.52
C GLY A 144 31.60 -10.31 -8.92
N ASP A 145 30.41 -10.34 -9.53
CA ASP A 145 29.62 -9.16 -9.87
C ASP A 145 28.19 -9.27 -9.33
N VAL A 146 28.08 -9.25 -8.00
CA VAL A 146 26.79 -9.35 -7.31
C VAL A 146 25.92 -8.12 -7.59
N VAL A 147 26.52 -6.97 -7.89
CA VAL A 147 25.77 -5.74 -8.18
C VAL A 147 25.03 -5.88 -9.50
N ALA A 148 25.69 -6.39 -10.55
CA ALA A 148 25.00 -6.68 -11.82
C ALA A 148 23.89 -7.71 -11.65
N PHE A 149 24.12 -8.75 -10.85
CA PHE A 149 23.09 -9.76 -10.57
C PHE A 149 21.87 -9.17 -9.86
N VAL A 150 22.07 -8.37 -8.81
CA VAL A 150 20.97 -7.71 -8.08
C VAL A 150 20.22 -6.75 -9.00
N ALA A 151 20.92 -5.99 -9.84
CA ALA A 151 20.28 -5.08 -10.80
C ALA A 151 19.43 -5.84 -11.83
N ASP A 152 19.92 -6.95 -12.38
CA ASP A 152 19.13 -7.78 -13.30
C ASP A 152 17.93 -8.43 -12.62
N LEU A 153 18.08 -8.80 -11.35
CA LEU A 153 17.03 -9.40 -10.53
C LEU A 153 15.93 -8.39 -10.18
N GLU A 154 16.29 -7.13 -9.87
CA GLU A 154 15.36 -6.03 -9.60
C GLU A 154 14.54 -5.62 -10.84
N ASN A 155 15.00 -5.94 -12.05
CA ASN A 155 14.28 -5.69 -13.29
C ASN A 155 13.22 -6.76 -13.64
N LEU A 156 13.08 -7.80 -12.82
CA LEU A 156 12.05 -8.81 -13.05
C LEU A 156 10.67 -8.33 -12.61
N ASP A 157 9.75 -8.21 -13.57
CA ASP A 157 8.35 -7.97 -13.30
C ASP A 157 7.65 -9.25 -12.86
N VAL A 158 7.08 -9.23 -11.65
CA VAL A 158 6.28 -10.32 -11.09
C VAL A 158 4.92 -9.79 -10.70
N GLN A 159 3.87 -10.39 -11.23
CA GLN A 159 2.50 -10.06 -10.84
C GLN A 159 2.20 -10.66 -9.47
N ALA A 160 2.23 -9.82 -8.44
CA ALA A 160 1.81 -10.19 -7.09
C ALA A 160 0.34 -10.64 -7.07
N ASP A 161 0.05 -11.61 -6.24
CA ASP A 161 -1.33 -11.90 -5.85
C ASP A 161 -1.76 -10.81 -4.88
N SER A 162 -2.84 -10.12 -5.24
CA SER A 162 -3.41 -9.09 -4.38
C SER A 162 -4.83 -9.53 -4.06
N PRO A 163 -5.16 -9.77 -2.77
CA PRO A 163 -6.53 -10.11 -2.43
C PRO A 163 -7.41 -8.93 -2.81
N ALA A 164 -8.59 -9.24 -3.34
CA ALA A 164 -9.60 -8.24 -3.63
C ALA A 164 -9.93 -7.48 -2.33
N ARG A 165 -9.71 -6.16 -2.32
CA ARG A 165 -9.86 -5.31 -1.13
C ARG A 165 -10.86 -4.17 -1.39
N ILE A 166 -11.72 -3.90 -0.41
CA ILE A 166 -12.59 -2.73 -0.32
C ILE A 166 -12.13 -1.90 0.87
N VAL A 167 -11.78 -0.64 0.63
CA VAL A 167 -11.42 0.32 1.67
C VAL A 167 -12.49 1.39 1.75
N VAL A 168 -13.10 1.57 2.93
CA VAL A 168 -14.13 2.58 3.17
C VAL A 168 -13.65 3.54 4.23
N ASN A 169 -13.68 4.85 3.95
CA ASN A 169 -13.40 5.88 4.93
C ASN A 169 -14.69 6.43 5.55
N GLU A 170 -14.95 6.15 6.82
CA GLU A 170 -16.22 6.50 7.48
C GLU A 170 -16.42 8.02 7.53
N ARG A 171 -15.34 8.78 7.75
CA ARG A 171 -15.38 10.24 7.92
C ARG A 171 -15.63 11.01 6.62
N THR A 172 -15.05 10.53 5.51
CA THR A 172 -15.12 11.21 4.21
C THR A 172 -16.14 10.58 3.27
N GLY A 173 -16.63 9.38 3.57
CA GLY A 173 -17.47 8.59 2.67
C GLY A 173 -16.72 8.06 1.44
N THR A 174 -15.39 8.14 1.41
CA THR A 174 -14.59 7.66 0.28
C THR A 174 -14.55 6.13 0.28
N ILE A 175 -14.90 5.52 -0.84
CA ILE A 175 -14.84 4.06 -1.05
C ILE A 175 -13.86 3.78 -2.18
N VAL A 176 -12.87 2.92 -1.91
CA VAL A 176 -11.90 2.44 -2.88
C VAL A 176 -12.05 0.94 -3.01
N MET A 177 -12.17 0.45 -4.23
CA MET A 177 -12.36 -0.97 -4.52
C MET A 177 -11.27 -1.48 -5.45
N GLY A 178 -10.66 -2.60 -5.08
CA GLY A 178 -9.70 -3.31 -5.91
C GLY A 178 -10.37 -3.96 -7.13
N GLN A 179 -9.58 -4.24 -8.16
CA GLN A 179 -10.05 -4.75 -9.44
C GLN A 179 -10.74 -6.13 -9.34
N ASP A 180 -10.31 -6.98 -8.41
CA ASP A 180 -10.73 -8.39 -8.33
C ASP A 180 -11.91 -8.64 -7.37
N VAL A 181 -12.59 -7.58 -6.89
CA VAL A 181 -13.74 -7.71 -5.99
C VAL A 181 -14.94 -8.29 -6.74
N ARG A 182 -15.50 -9.39 -6.21
CA ARG A 182 -16.70 -10.04 -6.73
C ARG A 182 -17.77 -10.18 -5.66
N ILE A 183 -19.03 -10.03 -6.06
CA ILE A 183 -20.20 -10.20 -5.19
C ILE A 183 -21.11 -11.23 -5.82
N ALA A 184 -21.36 -12.34 -5.12
CA ALA A 184 -22.31 -13.36 -5.53
C ALA A 184 -23.76 -12.85 -5.38
N THR A 185 -24.70 -13.58 -5.99
CA THR A 185 -26.13 -13.25 -5.92
C THR A 185 -26.60 -13.22 -4.46
N VAL A 186 -27.15 -12.08 -4.04
CA VAL A 186 -27.60 -11.85 -2.65
C VAL A 186 -28.72 -10.82 -2.62
N ALA A 187 -29.68 -11.03 -1.71
CA ALA A 187 -30.73 -10.06 -1.41
C ALA A 187 -30.47 -9.49 0.01
N ILE A 188 -30.51 -8.17 0.14
CA ILE A 188 -30.21 -7.44 1.37
C ILE A 188 -31.36 -6.47 1.63
N SER A 189 -31.85 -6.46 2.86
CA SER A 189 -32.77 -5.43 3.36
C SER A 189 -32.07 -4.69 4.49
N HIS A 190 -31.83 -3.39 4.32
CA HIS A 190 -31.14 -2.57 5.31
C HIS A 190 -31.74 -1.17 5.37
N GLY A 191 -32.30 -0.79 6.52
CA GLY A 191 -33.03 0.47 6.67
C GLY A 191 -34.30 0.47 5.81
N ASN A 192 -34.41 1.46 4.93
CA ASN A 192 -35.47 1.58 3.93
C ASN A 192 -35.07 1.04 2.54
N LEU A 193 -33.87 0.46 2.41
CA LEU A 193 -33.32 -0.01 1.14
C LEU A 193 -33.43 -1.53 1.02
N ASN A 194 -34.12 -2.00 -0.02
CA ASN A 194 -34.12 -3.39 -0.45
C ASN A 194 -33.25 -3.52 -1.71
N LEU A 195 -32.17 -4.29 -1.63
CA LEU A 195 -31.19 -4.48 -2.69
C LEU A 195 -31.15 -5.96 -3.10
N VAL A 196 -31.37 -6.25 -4.38
CA VAL A 196 -31.20 -7.59 -4.95
C VAL A 196 -30.09 -7.53 -5.99
N ILE A 197 -29.01 -8.25 -5.73
CA ILE A 197 -27.89 -8.41 -6.67
C ILE A 197 -28.02 -9.80 -7.28
N SER A 198 -28.06 -9.88 -8.61
CA SER A 198 -28.12 -11.15 -9.34
C SER A 198 -27.10 -11.17 -10.49
N GLU A 199 -26.42 -12.31 -10.65
CA GLU A 199 -25.57 -12.56 -11.82
C GLU A 199 -26.38 -13.27 -12.91
N GLY A 200 -26.30 -12.75 -14.13
CA GLY A 200 -26.81 -13.37 -15.34
C GLY A 200 -25.68 -13.64 -16.34
N LEU A 201 -25.92 -14.54 -17.28
CA LEU A 201 -25.06 -14.72 -18.45
C LEU A 201 -25.83 -14.18 -19.65
N ASP A 202 -25.26 -13.18 -20.33
CA ASP A 202 -25.75 -12.76 -21.62
C ASP A 202 -25.01 -13.56 -22.69
N VAL A 203 -25.75 -14.37 -23.44
CA VAL A 203 -25.20 -15.32 -24.41
C VAL A 203 -25.45 -14.75 -25.80
N SER A 204 -24.38 -14.29 -26.43
CA SER A 204 -24.42 -13.89 -27.84
C SER A 204 -24.06 -15.10 -28.69
N GLN A 205 -25.08 -15.83 -29.13
CA GLN A 205 -24.94 -16.96 -30.04
C GLN A 205 -25.33 -16.54 -31.47
N PRO A 206 -24.40 -16.60 -32.44
CA PRO A 206 -24.70 -16.38 -33.84
C PRO A 206 -25.65 -17.44 -34.41
N ASN A 207 -26.31 -17.12 -35.53
CA ASN A 207 -27.23 -18.05 -36.21
C ASN A 207 -26.58 -19.41 -36.51
N PRO A 208 -27.32 -20.53 -36.53
CA PRO A 208 -26.76 -21.89 -36.63
C PRO A 208 -25.91 -22.19 -37.88
N LEU A 209 -26.04 -21.38 -38.94
CA LEU A 209 -25.29 -21.48 -40.19
C LEU A 209 -24.19 -20.41 -40.33
N ALA A 210 -24.02 -19.54 -39.34
CA ALA A 210 -23.00 -18.50 -39.31
C ALA A 210 -21.72 -19.05 -38.64
N ALA A 211 -20.55 -18.75 -39.21
CA ALA A 211 -19.25 -19.20 -38.71
C ALA A 211 -18.75 -18.42 -37.47
N GLY A 212 -19.65 -17.96 -36.60
CA GLY A 212 -19.30 -17.25 -35.37
C GLY A 212 -19.28 -18.19 -34.16
N GLN A 213 -18.47 -17.87 -33.16
CA GLN A 213 -18.41 -18.61 -31.91
C GLN A 213 -19.38 -18.01 -30.89
N THR A 214 -20.10 -18.86 -30.16
CA THR A 214 -20.91 -18.42 -29.02
C THR A 214 -19.99 -17.81 -27.97
N VAL A 215 -20.25 -16.56 -27.59
CA VAL A 215 -19.55 -15.89 -26.49
C VAL A 215 -20.52 -15.68 -25.33
N ALA A 216 -20.13 -16.10 -24.13
CA ALA A 216 -20.86 -15.85 -22.90
C ALA A 216 -20.18 -14.71 -22.15
N ALA A 217 -20.91 -13.62 -21.90
CA ALA A 217 -20.44 -12.49 -21.11
C ALA A 217 -21.20 -12.46 -19.77
N PRO A 218 -20.50 -12.42 -18.62
CA PRO A 218 -21.15 -12.20 -17.33
C PRO A 218 -21.80 -10.82 -17.30
N THR A 219 -23.04 -10.74 -16.84
CA THR A 219 -23.76 -9.48 -16.62
C THR A 219 -24.31 -9.44 -15.19
N THR A 220 -24.16 -8.31 -14.50
CA THR A 220 -24.66 -8.13 -13.14
C THR A 220 -25.89 -7.23 -13.18
N LYS A 221 -27.01 -7.73 -12.65
CA LYS A 221 -28.27 -7.00 -12.49
C LYS A 221 -28.46 -6.60 -11.03
N ILE A 222 -28.88 -5.36 -10.82
CA ILE A 222 -29.06 -4.78 -9.50
C ILE A 222 -30.42 -4.10 -9.48
N GLU A 223 -31.28 -4.55 -8.57
CA GLU A 223 -32.60 -3.97 -8.35
C GLU A 223 -32.65 -3.36 -6.94
N VAL A 224 -33.05 -2.08 -6.86
CA VAL A 224 -33.20 -1.34 -5.60
C VAL A 224 -34.66 -0.89 -5.47
N THR A 225 -35.31 -1.22 -4.36
CA THR A 225 -36.66 -0.75 -4.03
C THR A 225 -36.63 -0.03 -2.67
N GLU A 226 -37.16 1.19 -2.66
CA GLU A 226 -37.31 2.03 -1.47
C GLU A 226 -38.81 2.21 -1.18
N ASP A 227 -39.22 1.96 0.06
CA ASP A 227 -40.59 2.28 0.49
C ASP A 227 -40.71 3.81 0.63
N GLU A 228 -41.53 4.39 -0.24
CA GLU A 228 -41.79 5.83 -0.49
C GLU A 228 -40.81 6.58 -1.42
N GLY A 229 -40.95 6.31 -2.72
CA GLY A 229 -41.07 7.39 -3.70
C GLY A 229 -39.79 7.85 -4.42
N ASN A 230 -39.17 6.98 -5.22
CA ASN A 230 -38.78 7.24 -6.61
C ASN A 230 -38.19 5.98 -7.25
N LEU A 231 -38.71 5.61 -8.43
CA LEU A 231 -38.15 4.52 -9.24
C LEU A 231 -36.92 5.01 -10.00
N VAL A 232 -35.74 4.49 -9.64
CA VAL A 232 -34.52 4.66 -10.43
C VAL A 232 -34.26 3.37 -11.20
N VAL A 233 -34.49 3.40 -12.52
CA VAL A 233 -34.15 2.29 -13.42
C VAL A 233 -32.72 2.50 -13.92
N LEU A 234 -31.78 1.66 -13.48
CA LEU A 234 -30.40 1.66 -13.96
C LEU A 234 -30.22 0.64 -15.08
N HIS A 235 -29.56 1.05 -16.17
CA HIS A 235 -29.21 0.17 -17.28
C HIS A 235 -27.89 -0.57 -17.00
N MET A 236 -27.85 -1.84 -17.41
CA MET A 236 -26.95 -2.91 -16.97
C MET A 236 -25.50 -2.84 -17.46
N GLY A 237 -24.60 -3.50 -16.70
CA GLY A 237 -23.26 -3.91 -17.14
C GLY A 237 -22.10 -3.29 -16.37
N VAL A 238 -22.24 -3.12 -15.05
CA VAL A 238 -21.46 -2.12 -14.33
C VAL A 238 -20.63 -2.68 -13.18
N SER A 239 -19.39 -2.20 -13.10
CA SER A 239 -18.44 -2.52 -12.03
C SER A 239 -19.02 -2.12 -10.67
N ILE A 240 -18.64 -2.79 -9.59
CA ILE A 240 -19.19 -2.53 -8.24
C ILE A 240 -18.93 -1.07 -7.77
N GLY A 241 -17.96 -0.37 -8.35
CA GLY A 241 -17.79 1.08 -8.16
C GLY A 241 -19.01 1.92 -8.56
N GLU A 242 -19.84 1.42 -9.47
CA GLU A 242 -21.10 2.03 -9.88
C GLU A 242 -22.23 1.72 -8.90
N ILE A 243 -22.15 0.60 -8.17
CA ILE A 243 -23.06 0.28 -7.04
C ILE A 243 -22.85 1.31 -5.93
N ALA A 244 -21.59 1.57 -5.56
CA ALA A 244 -21.28 2.57 -4.55
C ALA A 244 -21.76 3.98 -4.98
N LYS A 245 -21.62 4.32 -6.27
CA LYS A 245 -22.15 5.58 -6.81
C LYS A 245 -23.68 5.62 -6.82
N ALA A 246 -24.35 4.53 -7.22
CA ALA A 246 -25.80 4.44 -7.25
C ALA A 246 -26.40 4.53 -5.84
N LEU A 247 -25.84 3.81 -4.87
CA LEU A 247 -26.30 3.86 -3.48
C LEU A 247 -26.05 5.24 -2.85
N ASN A 248 -24.91 5.88 -3.14
CA ASN A 248 -24.65 7.25 -2.69
C ASN A 248 -25.62 8.26 -3.37
N ALA A 249 -25.95 8.06 -4.65
CA ALA A 249 -26.95 8.87 -5.35
C ALA A 249 -28.38 8.72 -4.81
N ILE A 250 -28.69 7.56 -4.22
CA ILE A 250 -29.97 7.25 -3.55
C ILE A 250 -29.97 7.78 -2.09
N GLY A 251 -28.84 8.28 -1.58
CA GLY A 251 -28.76 8.90 -0.26
C GLY A 251 -28.34 7.96 0.87
N ALA A 252 -27.82 6.77 0.55
CA ALA A 252 -27.25 5.88 1.55
C ALA A 252 -26.06 6.56 2.26
N THR A 253 -26.05 6.59 3.59
CA THR A 253 -24.95 7.19 4.33
C THR A 253 -23.71 6.28 4.25
N PRO A 254 -22.48 6.81 4.43
CA PRO A 254 -21.28 5.98 4.53
C PRO A 254 -21.39 4.85 5.55
N ARG A 255 -22.15 5.06 6.63
CA ARG A 255 -22.43 4.03 7.64
C ARG A 255 -23.30 2.91 7.11
N ASP A 256 -24.35 3.25 6.37
CA ASP A 256 -25.25 2.26 5.75
C ASP A 256 -24.47 1.43 4.72
N LEU A 257 -23.59 2.05 3.94
CA LEU A 257 -22.72 1.34 2.99
C LEU A 257 -21.78 0.35 3.68
N ILE A 258 -21.16 0.75 4.81
CA ILE A 258 -20.32 -0.15 5.60
C ILE A 258 -21.16 -1.33 6.13
N ALA A 259 -22.35 -1.07 6.66
CA ALA A 259 -23.24 -2.10 7.18
C ALA A 259 -23.69 -3.08 6.10
N ILE A 260 -24.05 -2.59 4.90
CA ILE A 260 -24.39 -3.40 3.74
C ILE A 260 -23.21 -4.28 3.32
N PHE A 261 -22.00 -3.73 3.12
CA PHE A 261 -20.83 -4.54 2.74
C PHE A 261 -20.44 -5.55 3.82
N GLN A 262 -20.59 -5.22 5.11
CA GLN A 262 -20.39 -6.16 6.20
C GLN A 262 -21.44 -7.30 6.17
N ALA A 263 -22.71 -6.99 5.89
CA ALA A 263 -23.77 -7.99 5.78
C ALA A 263 -23.54 -8.94 4.58
N ILE A 264 -23.14 -8.40 3.42
CA ILE A 264 -22.79 -9.21 2.24
C ILE A 264 -21.59 -10.13 2.55
N LYS A 265 -20.57 -9.61 3.26
CA LYS A 265 -19.42 -10.41 3.70
C LYS A 265 -19.83 -11.52 4.68
N ALA A 266 -20.69 -11.21 5.65
CA ALA A 266 -21.19 -12.18 6.61
C ALA A 266 -22.05 -13.28 5.95
N ALA A 267 -22.77 -12.93 4.89
CA ALA A 267 -23.53 -13.89 4.07
C ALA A 267 -22.63 -14.76 3.16
N GLY A 268 -21.32 -14.51 3.11
CA GLY A 268 -20.37 -15.22 2.24
C GLY A 268 -20.46 -14.83 0.77
N ALA A 269 -21.27 -13.82 0.44
CA ALA A 269 -21.48 -13.35 -0.93
C ALA A 269 -20.39 -12.35 -1.38
N LEU A 270 -19.62 -11.76 -0.47
CA LEU A 270 -18.52 -10.85 -0.82
C LEU A 270 -17.18 -11.61 -0.83
N HIS A 271 -16.58 -11.74 -2.01
CA HIS A 271 -15.24 -12.30 -2.17
C HIS A 271 -14.19 -11.18 -2.14
N ALA A 272 -14.08 -10.51 -1.00
CA ALA A 272 -13.11 -9.46 -0.76
C ALA A 272 -12.86 -9.21 0.73
N GLU A 273 -11.68 -8.68 1.04
CA GLU A 273 -11.40 -8.08 2.34
C GLU A 273 -12.05 -6.69 2.42
N LEU A 274 -12.75 -6.42 3.52
CA LEU A 274 -13.34 -5.12 3.80
C LEU A 274 -12.53 -4.47 4.92
N ARG A 275 -11.99 -3.27 4.66
CA ARG A 275 -11.19 -2.47 5.60
C ARG A 275 -11.86 -1.11 5.79
N VAL A 276 -12.09 -0.72 7.04
CA VAL A 276 -12.67 0.58 7.40
C VAL A 276 -11.58 1.47 8.00
N ILE A 277 -11.49 2.73 7.56
CA ILE A 277 -10.47 3.73 7.93
C ILE A 277 -11.06 5.12 8.24
#